data_AF-A0AAX1F7B9-F1
#
_entry.id   AF-A0AAX1F7B9-F1
#
_cell.length_a   1.000
_cell.length_b   1.000
_cell.length_c   1.000
_cell.angle_alpha   90.00
_cell.angle_beta   90.00
_cell.angle_gamma   90.00
#
_symmetry.space_group_name_H-M   'P 1'
#
loop_
_entity.id
_entity.type
_entity.pdbx_description
1 polymer ?
#
loop_
_entity_poly.entity_id
_entity_poly.type
_entity_poly.pdbx_seq_one_letter_code
_entity_poly.pdbx_strand_id
1 'polypeptide(L)'
;MLLFLLIIVTVAIGWLVKVYNTLQSSMQSIREGFSNLQAGLKKRQQLSGQIIEIASGYLEHEQITQLKVAQANNTQQMMAMAQSFPQLKADATYQKLMGQLERLENEILERRESYNNRVRRFNSYRNSFPAVLVAQKLSFGTVEYFNSDDEKFDAQAQSFARDDTECLQKIIGSSAQAVKSASEHATRAAKEGVSQLKQQYGDKPNVVDTTQDVIAQNEESQDTGQPNGSPQ
;
A
#
# COMPACT_ATOMS: atom_id res chain seq x y z
N MET A 1 -30.52 23.69 37.69
CA MET A 1 -30.86 22.43 36.99
C MET A 1 -30.33 22.40 35.55
N LEU A 2 -30.71 23.35 34.69
CA LEU A 2 -30.31 23.34 33.27
C LEU A 2 -28.79 23.54 33.05
N LEU A 3 -28.15 24.48 33.77
CA LEU A 3 -26.68 24.66 33.74
C LEU A 3 -25.90 23.41 34.20
N PHE A 4 -26.41 22.73 35.24
CA PHE A 4 -25.81 21.50 35.74
C PHE A 4 -25.89 20.35 34.71
N LEU A 5 -27.04 20.20 34.04
CA LEU A 5 -27.20 19.26 32.94
C LEU A 5 -26.23 19.54 31.78
N LEU A 6 -26.05 20.82 31.42
CA LEU A 6 -25.14 21.21 30.34
C LEU A 6 -23.69 20.81 30.66
N ILE A 7 -23.23 21.06 31.88
CA ILE A 7 -21.89 20.66 32.33
C ILE A 7 -21.69 19.14 32.21
N ILE A 8 -22.66 18.35 32.67
CA ILE A 8 -22.60 16.87 32.57
C ILE A 8 -22.47 16.43 31.11
N VAL A 9 -23.27 17.01 30.21
CA VAL A 9 -23.23 16.69 28.78
C VAL A 9 -21.87 17.03 28.18
N THR A 10 -21.29 18.19 28.49
CA THR A 10 -19.97 18.57 27.99
C THR A 10 -18.87 17.61 28.46
N VAL A 11 -18.91 17.19 29.73
CA VAL A 11 -17.97 16.18 30.27
C VAL A 11 -18.13 14.84 29.57
N ALA A 12 -19.36 14.39 29.34
CA ALA A 12 -19.65 13.15 28.63
C ALA A 12 -19.14 13.17 27.18
N ILE A 13 -19.31 14.29 26.46
CA ILE A 13 -18.79 14.47 25.10
C ILE A 13 -17.27 14.43 25.09
N GLY A 14 -16.61 15.17 26.00
CA GLY A 14 -15.15 15.15 26.09
C GLY A 14 -14.59 13.75 26.35
N TRP A 15 -15.28 12.97 27.16
CA TRP A 15 -14.91 11.58 27.42
C TRP A 15 -15.13 10.66 26.21
N LEU A 16 -16.22 10.82 25.46
CA LEU A 16 -16.47 10.11 24.21
C LEU A 16 -15.37 10.37 23.17
N VAL A 17 -14.94 11.62 23.02
CA VAL A 17 -13.84 12.00 22.12
C VAL A 17 -12.54 11.30 22.52
N LYS A 18 -12.25 11.21 23.83
CA LYS A 18 -11.09 10.48 24.33
C LYS A 18 -11.16 8.98 23.97
N VAL A 19 -12.32 8.36 24.19
CA VAL A 19 -12.52 6.93 23.86
C VAL A 19 -12.30 6.66 22.37
N TYR A 20 -12.87 7.51 21.51
CA TYR A 20 -12.70 7.43 20.05
C TYR A 20 -11.22 7.55 19.65
N ASN A 21 -10.52 8.56 20.17
CA ASN A 21 -9.10 8.76 19.86
C ASN A 21 -8.24 7.58 20.33
N THR A 22 -8.56 6.96 21.46
CA THR A 22 -7.88 5.74 21.94
C THR A 22 -8.16 4.54 21.03
N LEU A 23 -9.39 4.34 20.57
CA LEU A 23 -9.72 3.28 19.60
C LEU A 23 -8.97 3.49 18.29
N GLN A 24 -8.96 4.72 17.77
CA GLN A 24 -8.32 5.06 16.51
C GLN A 24 -6.79 4.90 16.58
N SER A 25 -6.16 5.40 17.63
CA SER A 25 -4.71 5.23 17.83
C SER A 25 -4.32 3.78 18.05
N SER A 26 -5.13 2.99 18.76
CA SER A 26 -4.90 1.55 18.94
C SER A 26 -5.02 0.80 17.61
N MET A 27 -5.99 1.14 16.77
CA MET A 27 -6.14 0.58 15.43
C MET A 27 -4.94 0.92 14.53
N GLN A 28 -4.46 2.16 14.58
CA GLN A 28 -3.26 2.56 13.86
C GLN A 28 -2.04 1.76 14.33
N SER A 29 -1.90 1.52 15.63
CA SER A 29 -0.82 0.70 16.18
C SER A 29 -0.85 -0.74 15.68
N ILE A 30 -2.04 -1.30 15.42
CA ILE A 30 -2.22 -2.64 14.84
C ILE A 30 -1.78 -2.63 13.38
N ARG A 31 -2.18 -1.62 12.60
CA ARG A 31 -1.76 -1.46 11.20
C ARG A 31 -0.25 -1.38 11.07
N GLU A 32 0.40 -0.61 11.95
CA GLU A 32 1.86 -0.54 12.01
C GLU A 32 2.49 -1.89 12.33
N GLY A 33 1.95 -2.62 13.31
CA GLY A 33 2.40 -3.97 13.65
C GLY A 33 2.27 -4.94 12.47
N PHE A 34 1.15 -4.85 11.74
CA PHE A 34 0.89 -5.66 10.56
C PHE A 34 1.85 -5.35 9.41
N SER A 35 2.03 -4.08 9.06
CA SER A 35 2.99 -3.66 8.02
C SER A 35 4.41 -4.10 8.35
N ASN A 36 4.79 -4.00 9.62
CA ASN A 36 6.08 -4.47 10.12
C ASN A 36 6.25 -5.99 9.98
N LEU A 37 5.20 -6.77 10.26
CA LEU A 37 5.19 -8.21 10.05
C LEU A 37 5.30 -8.54 8.56
N GLN A 38 4.47 -7.93 7.71
CA GLN A 38 4.46 -8.13 6.26
C GLN A 38 5.83 -7.83 5.61
N ALA A 39 6.51 -6.77 6.06
CA ALA A 39 7.87 -6.48 5.60
C ALA A 39 8.85 -7.62 5.94
N GLY A 40 8.74 -8.24 7.11
CA GLY A 40 9.52 -9.41 7.48
C GLY A 40 9.20 -10.62 6.59
N LEU A 41 7.93 -10.91 6.38
CA LEU A 41 7.47 -12.00 5.50
C LEU A 41 7.99 -11.84 4.06
N LYS A 42 7.94 -10.62 3.53
CA LYS A 42 8.47 -10.33 2.19
C LYS A 42 9.98 -10.54 2.12
N LYS A 43 10.73 -10.07 3.12
CA LYS A 43 12.17 -10.30 3.21
C LYS A 43 12.51 -11.79 3.30
N ARG A 44 11.68 -12.57 4.00
CA ARG A 44 11.85 -14.02 4.11
C ARG A 44 11.71 -14.71 2.77
N GLN A 45 10.67 -14.37 2.02
CA GLN A 45 10.48 -14.87 0.65
C GLN A 45 11.66 -14.50 -0.25
N GLN A 46 12.16 -13.27 -0.15
CA GLN A 46 13.34 -12.80 -0.91
C GLN A 46 14.61 -13.59 -0.55
N LEU A 47 14.92 -13.74 0.74
CA LEU A 47 16.10 -14.50 1.20
C LEU A 47 16.01 -15.97 0.81
N SER A 48 14.83 -16.57 0.99
CA SER A 48 14.60 -17.95 0.58
C SER A 48 14.75 -18.14 -0.93
N GLY A 49 14.31 -17.16 -1.74
CA GLY A 49 14.59 -17.13 -3.18
C GLY A 49 16.09 -17.10 -3.50
N GLN A 50 16.86 -16.25 -2.83
CA GLN A 50 18.32 -16.18 -2.99
C GLN A 50 19.01 -17.49 -2.60
N ILE A 51 18.53 -18.16 -1.55
CA ILE A 51 19.04 -19.46 -1.12
C ILE A 51 18.77 -20.53 -2.18
N ILE A 52 17.58 -20.54 -2.77
CA ILE A 52 17.22 -21.48 -3.85
C ILE A 52 18.06 -21.20 -5.11
N GLU A 53 18.35 -19.94 -5.41
CA GLU A 53 19.21 -19.56 -6.53
C GLU A 53 20.63 -20.13 -6.36
N ILE A 54 21.25 -19.96 -5.19
CA ILE A 54 22.56 -20.58 -4.90
C ILE A 54 22.46 -22.10 -4.95
N ALA A 55 21.41 -22.68 -4.34
CA ALA A 55 21.16 -24.11 -4.37
C ALA A 55 21.05 -24.66 -5.80
N SER A 56 20.42 -23.91 -6.71
CA SER A 56 20.28 -24.33 -8.11
C SER A 56 21.61 -24.45 -8.86
N GLY A 57 22.68 -23.80 -8.39
CA GLY A 57 24.04 -23.99 -8.93
C GLY A 57 24.66 -25.34 -8.57
N TYR A 58 24.14 -26.04 -7.56
CA TYR A 58 24.67 -27.31 -7.05
C TYR A 58 23.69 -28.49 -7.19
N LEU A 59 22.40 -28.23 -7.46
CA LEU A 59 21.33 -29.23 -7.46
C LEU A 59 20.84 -29.55 -8.88
N GLU A 60 20.37 -30.79 -9.07
CA GLU A 60 19.66 -31.19 -10.30
C GLU A 60 18.21 -30.66 -10.33
N HIS A 61 17.57 -30.69 -11.51
CA HIS A 61 16.25 -30.09 -11.74
C HIS A 61 15.13 -30.67 -10.85
N GLU A 62 15.19 -31.96 -10.52
CA GLU A 62 14.23 -32.62 -9.62
C GLU A 62 14.38 -32.11 -8.18
N GLN A 63 15.61 -31.97 -7.70
CA GLN A 63 15.93 -31.50 -6.35
C GLN A 63 15.55 -30.03 -6.18
N ILE A 64 15.77 -29.21 -7.21
CA ILE A 64 15.33 -27.80 -7.25
C ILE A 64 13.80 -27.70 -7.14
N THR A 65 13.08 -28.56 -7.86
CA THR A 65 11.61 -28.58 -7.83
C THR A 65 11.10 -28.97 -6.44
N GLN A 66 11.69 -29.99 -5.82
CA GLN A 66 11.36 -30.38 -4.46
C GLN A 66 11.68 -29.28 -3.44
N LEU A 67 12.80 -28.56 -3.60
CA LEU A 67 13.17 -27.45 -2.74
C LEU A 67 12.18 -26.27 -2.84
N LYS A 68 11.69 -25.98 -4.05
CA LYS A 68 10.64 -24.96 -4.29
C LYS A 68 9.30 -25.35 -3.68
N VAL A 69 8.92 -26.62 -3.75
CA VAL A 69 7.70 -27.13 -3.10
C VAL A 69 7.85 -27.06 -1.58
N ALA A 70 9.01 -27.45 -1.04
CA ALA A 70 9.31 -27.34 0.39
C ALA A 70 9.24 -25.89 0.87
N GLN A 71 9.80 -24.93 0.11
CA GLN A 71 9.70 -23.50 0.39
C GLN A 71 8.24 -23.03 0.43
N ALA A 72 7.43 -23.41 -0.57
CA ALA A 72 6.05 -22.97 -0.68
C ALA A 72 5.18 -23.43 0.49
N ASN A 73 5.54 -24.57 1.10
CA ASN A 73 4.85 -25.11 2.26
C ASN A 73 5.38 -24.51 3.57
N ASN A 74 6.69 -24.61 3.80
CA ASN A 74 7.30 -24.14 5.04
C ASN A 74 8.81 -23.91 4.86
N THR A 75 9.27 -22.72 5.25
CA THR A 75 10.70 -22.35 5.28
C THR A 75 11.54 -23.34 6.09
N GLN A 76 11.00 -23.90 7.18
CA GLN A 76 11.67 -24.94 7.98
C GLN A 76 11.87 -26.25 7.20
N GLN A 77 10.89 -26.63 6.38
CA GLN A 77 10.99 -27.83 5.53
C GLN A 77 12.07 -27.63 4.46
N MET A 78 12.14 -26.44 3.85
CA MET A 78 13.23 -26.08 2.94
C MET A 78 14.60 -26.16 3.64
N MET A 79 14.73 -25.62 4.85
CA MET A 79 15.98 -25.67 5.62
C MET A 79 16.41 -27.10 5.95
N ALA A 80 15.45 -27.97 6.34
CA ALA A 80 15.72 -29.38 6.63
C ALA A 80 16.19 -30.13 5.38
N MET A 81 15.50 -29.93 4.25
CA MET A 81 15.85 -30.57 2.99
C MET A 81 17.22 -30.11 2.50
N ALA A 82 17.56 -28.84 2.66
CA ALA A 82 18.84 -28.34 2.18
C ALA A 82 20.06 -28.91 2.95
N GLN A 83 19.86 -29.46 4.15
CA GLN A 83 20.93 -30.16 4.89
C GLN A 83 21.33 -31.50 4.27
N SER A 84 20.50 -32.09 3.41
CA SER A 84 20.83 -33.36 2.75
C SER A 84 21.84 -33.19 1.60
N PHE A 85 22.26 -31.96 1.28
CA PHE A 85 23.18 -31.66 0.19
C PHE A 85 24.54 -31.19 0.71
N PRO A 86 25.56 -32.08 0.78
CA PRO A 86 26.85 -31.77 1.40
C PRO A 86 27.60 -30.62 0.69
N GLN A 87 27.53 -30.58 -0.64
CA GLN A 87 28.21 -29.55 -1.44
C GLN A 87 27.62 -28.16 -1.21
N LEU A 88 26.28 -28.05 -1.19
CA LEU A 88 25.58 -26.79 -0.90
C LEU A 88 25.86 -26.31 0.53
N LYS A 89 25.89 -27.24 1.49
CA LYS A 89 26.20 -26.93 2.89
C LYS A 89 27.62 -26.39 3.07
N ALA A 90 28.57 -26.79 2.22
CA ALA A 90 29.95 -26.32 2.27
C ALA A 90 30.11 -24.89 1.71
N ASP A 91 29.12 -24.36 0.99
CA ASP A 91 29.16 -23.01 0.43
C ASP A 91 29.02 -21.95 1.55
N ALA A 92 30.03 -21.08 1.66
CA ALA A 92 30.08 -20.05 2.70
C ALA A 92 28.98 -18.98 2.55
N THR A 93 28.57 -18.68 1.30
CA THR A 93 27.52 -17.70 1.01
C THR A 93 26.16 -18.26 1.42
N TYR A 94 25.92 -19.54 1.12
CA TYR A 94 24.73 -20.27 1.54
C TYR A 94 24.60 -20.30 3.08
N GLN A 95 25.67 -20.64 3.81
CA GLN A 95 25.66 -20.64 5.28
C GLN A 95 25.33 -19.25 5.85
N LYS A 96 25.87 -18.18 5.24
CA LYS A 96 25.58 -16.80 5.64
C LYS A 96 24.11 -16.45 5.46
N LEU A 97 23.52 -16.79 4.30
CA LEU A 97 22.10 -16.55 4.03
C LEU A 97 21.20 -17.37 4.95
N MET A 98 21.56 -18.63 5.23
CA MET A 98 20.81 -19.44 6.18
C MET A 98 20.81 -18.85 7.60
N GLY A 99 21.97 -18.36 8.06
CA GLY A 99 22.02 -17.65 9.35
C GLY A 99 21.23 -16.32 9.33
N GLN A 100 21.15 -15.62 8.19
CA GLN A 100 20.29 -14.44 8.05
C GLN A 100 18.81 -14.81 8.08
N LEU A 101 18.43 -15.91 7.42
CA LEU A 101 17.07 -16.42 7.39
C LEU A 101 16.62 -16.83 8.80
N GLU A 102 17.44 -17.58 9.54
CA GLU A 102 17.15 -17.97 10.93
C GLU A 102 16.92 -16.76 11.84
N ARG A 103 17.77 -15.73 11.73
CA ARG A 103 17.58 -14.48 12.49
C ARG A 103 16.27 -13.78 12.11
N LEU A 104 15.94 -13.78 10.82
CA LEU A 104 14.69 -13.19 10.33
C LEU A 104 13.47 -13.97 10.81
N GLU A 105 13.53 -15.31 10.89
CA GLU A 105 12.46 -16.12 11.47
C GLU A 105 12.18 -15.73 12.92
N ASN A 106 13.23 -15.60 13.73
CA ASN A 106 13.10 -15.16 15.12
C ASN A 106 12.48 -13.75 15.19
N GLU A 107 12.92 -12.83 14.34
CA GLU A 107 12.36 -11.47 14.25
C GLU A 107 10.88 -11.48 13.83
N ILE A 108 10.49 -12.37 12.91
CA ILE A 108 9.10 -12.54 12.47
C ILE A 108 8.24 -13.08 13.62
N LEU A 109 8.75 -14.04 14.40
CA LEU A 109 8.07 -14.55 15.59
C LEU A 109 7.81 -13.44 16.60
N GLU A 110 8.82 -12.61 16.89
CA GLU A 110 8.69 -11.45 17.79
C GLU A 110 7.68 -10.42 17.25
N ARG A 111 7.74 -10.08 15.96
CA ARG A 111 6.80 -9.16 15.31
C ARG A 111 5.37 -9.68 15.37
N ARG A 112 5.18 -10.99 15.18
CA ARG A 112 3.90 -11.65 15.29
C ARG A 112 3.35 -11.58 16.71
N GLU A 113 4.16 -11.88 17.73
CA GLU A 113 3.74 -11.75 19.12
C GLU A 113 3.37 -10.30 19.46
N SER A 114 4.18 -9.34 19.01
CA SER A 114 3.92 -7.91 19.16
C SER A 114 2.60 -7.48 18.52
N TYR A 115 2.32 -7.94 17.29
CA TYR A 115 1.04 -7.73 16.61
C TYR A 115 -0.13 -8.32 17.42
N ASN A 116 -0.03 -9.59 17.83
CA ASN A 116 -1.06 -10.26 18.61
C ASN A 116 -1.31 -9.55 19.96
N ASN A 117 -0.26 -9.06 20.60
CA ASN A 117 -0.37 -8.27 21.82
C ASN A 117 -1.11 -6.94 21.60
N ARG A 118 -0.95 -6.29 20.45
CA ARG A 118 -1.70 -5.06 20.09
C ARG A 118 -3.16 -5.38 19.80
N VAL A 119 -3.43 -6.42 19.02
CA VAL A 119 -4.79 -6.94 18.74
C VAL A 119 -5.52 -7.27 20.03
N ARG A 120 -4.86 -7.96 20.96
CA ARG A 120 -5.43 -8.28 22.27
C ARG A 120 -5.87 -7.04 23.04
N ARG A 121 -4.99 -6.04 23.14
CA ARG A 121 -5.28 -4.78 23.86
C ARG A 121 -6.43 -4.04 23.22
N PHE A 122 -6.43 -3.92 21.89
CA PHE A 122 -7.50 -3.29 21.14
C PHE A 122 -8.84 -4.00 21.34
N ASN A 123 -8.90 -5.31 21.12
CA ASN A 123 -10.13 -6.09 21.27
C ASN A 123 -10.65 -6.02 22.72
N SER A 124 -9.76 -6.10 23.71
CA SER A 124 -10.13 -5.97 25.13
C SER A 124 -10.70 -4.60 25.45
N TYR A 125 -10.04 -3.52 24.99
CA TYR A 125 -10.52 -2.15 25.20
C TYR A 125 -11.82 -1.88 24.44
N ARG A 126 -11.92 -2.30 23.17
CA ARG A 126 -13.11 -2.18 22.33
C ARG A 126 -14.32 -2.89 22.95
N ASN A 127 -14.11 -4.04 23.58
CA ASN A 127 -15.19 -4.83 24.20
C ASN A 127 -15.52 -4.39 25.63
N SER A 128 -14.76 -3.48 26.22
CA SER A 128 -15.05 -2.97 27.56
C SER A 128 -16.10 -1.85 27.53
N PHE A 129 -16.85 -1.69 28.62
CA PHE A 129 -17.71 -0.53 28.80
C PHE A 129 -16.86 0.67 29.22
N PRO A 130 -17.03 1.87 28.62
CA PRO A 130 -18.06 2.29 27.65
C PRO A 130 -17.75 2.03 26.18
N ALA A 131 -16.51 1.65 25.86
CA ALA A 131 -15.95 1.75 24.53
C ALA A 131 -16.73 0.90 23.53
N VAL A 132 -17.36 -0.19 23.98
CA VAL A 132 -18.28 -1.03 23.20
C VAL A 132 -19.41 -0.23 22.54
N LEU A 133 -19.96 0.79 23.20
CA LEU A 133 -21.05 1.61 22.65
C LEU A 133 -20.57 2.50 21.51
N VAL A 134 -19.38 3.07 21.67
CA VAL A 134 -18.72 3.91 20.66
C VAL A 134 -18.27 3.05 19.48
N ALA A 135 -17.68 1.89 19.78
CA ALA A 135 -17.19 0.93 18.80
C ALA A 135 -18.32 0.39 17.91
N GLN A 136 -19.47 0.05 18.49
CA GLN A 136 -20.64 -0.43 17.74
C GLN A 136 -21.22 0.66 16.83
N LYS A 137 -21.35 1.91 17.30
CA LYS A 137 -21.91 3.01 16.51
C LYS A 137 -21.00 3.48 15.37
N LEU A 138 -19.69 3.37 15.54
CA LEU A 138 -18.68 3.82 14.57
C LEU A 138 -18.02 2.66 13.80
N SER A 139 -18.63 1.47 13.83
CA SER A 139 -18.19 0.28 13.06
C SER A 139 -16.75 -0.16 13.30
N PHE A 140 -16.21 0.05 14.51
CA PHE A 140 -14.93 -0.57 14.88
C PHE A 140 -15.17 -2.07 15.09
N GLY A 141 -14.73 -2.89 14.14
CA GLY A 141 -14.75 -4.36 14.23
C GLY A 141 -13.70 -4.91 15.19
N THR A 142 -13.84 -6.18 15.58
CA THR A 142 -12.74 -6.92 16.23
C THR A 142 -11.67 -7.24 15.20
N VAL A 143 -10.40 -7.22 15.61
CA VAL A 143 -9.29 -7.61 14.75
C VAL A 143 -8.89 -9.05 15.08
N GLU A 144 -8.59 -9.83 14.06
CA GLU A 144 -8.16 -11.23 14.22
C GLU A 144 -6.70 -11.31 14.67
N TYR A 145 -6.37 -12.35 15.44
CA TYR A 145 -4.98 -12.66 15.76
C TYR A 145 -4.28 -13.28 14.56
N PHE A 146 -2.97 -13.11 14.50
CA PHE A 146 -2.13 -13.84 13.58
C PHE A 146 -1.87 -15.24 14.16
N ASN A 147 -2.56 -16.25 13.62
CA ASN A 147 -2.53 -17.64 14.09
C ASN A 147 -1.29 -18.40 13.58
N SER A 148 -0.90 -19.45 14.30
CA SER A 148 0.32 -20.25 14.04
C SER A 148 0.05 -21.43 13.13
N ASP A 149 -1.22 -21.82 13.08
CA ASP A 149 -1.65 -23.15 12.65
C ASP A 149 -2.12 -23.14 11.18
N ASP A 150 -2.08 -21.97 10.52
CA ASP A 150 -2.24 -21.93 9.09
C ASP A 150 -0.92 -22.36 8.44
N GLU A 151 -0.92 -23.55 7.84
CA GLU A 151 -0.01 -24.00 6.77
C GLU A 151 0.12 -23.00 5.60
N LYS A 152 -0.58 -21.86 5.69
CA LYS A 152 -0.69 -20.75 4.76
C LYS A 152 -0.23 -19.43 5.37
N PHE A 153 0.77 -19.47 6.25
CA PHE A 153 1.46 -18.28 6.77
C PHE A 153 1.85 -17.27 5.66
N ASP A 154 2.19 -17.76 4.45
CA ASP A 154 2.42 -16.93 3.26
C ASP A 154 1.15 -16.48 2.51
N ALA A 155 0.04 -17.23 2.60
CA ALA A 155 -1.21 -16.90 1.88
C ALA A 155 -2.07 -15.87 2.62
N GLN A 156 -2.05 -15.86 3.96
CA GLN A 156 -2.75 -14.85 4.76
C GLN A 156 -2.10 -13.46 4.62
N ALA A 157 -0.77 -13.41 4.41
CA ALA A 157 -0.09 -12.16 4.05
C ALA A 157 -0.44 -11.66 2.64
N GLN A 158 -0.83 -12.57 1.74
CA GLN A 158 -1.30 -12.24 0.39
C GLN A 158 -2.74 -11.72 0.37
N SER A 159 -3.61 -12.13 1.31
CA SER A 159 -5.00 -11.65 1.38
C SER A 159 -5.08 -10.18 1.80
N PHE A 160 -4.18 -9.69 2.65
CA PHE A 160 -4.07 -8.26 2.97
C PHE A 160 -3.23 -7.46 1.96
N ALA A 161 -2.51 -8.10 1.05
CA ALA A 161 -1.75 -7.43 -0.02
C ALA A 161 -2.61 -7.13 -1.27
N ARG A 162 -3.83 -7.69 -1.38
CA ARG A 162 -4.65 -7.60 -2.60
C ARG A 162 -5.97 -6.84 -2.51
N ASP A 163 -6.44 -6.41 -1.34
CA ASP A 163 -7.80 -5.83 -1.25
C ASP A 163 -7.85 -4.31 -1.54
N ASP A 164 -6.81 -3.55 -1.17
CA ASP A 164 -6.85 -2.09 -1.30
C ASP A 164 -6.56 -1.57 -2.72
N THR A 165 -6.00 -2.43 -3.61
CA THR A 165 -5.64 -2.03 -4.98
C THR A 165 -6.83 -2.05 -5.92
N GLU A 166 -7.78 -2.98 -5.76
CA GLU A 166 -8.98 -3.06 -6.60
C GLU A 166 -9.95 -1.89 -6.33
N CYS A 167 -10.09 -1.49 -5.06
CA CYS A 167 -10.85 -0.29 -4.68
C CYS A 167 -10.25 0.96 -5.33
N LEU A 168 -8.93 1.13 -5.26
CA LEU A 168 -8.23 2.26 -5.90
C LEU A 168 -8.31 2.19 -7.43
N GLN A 169 -8.17 1.03 -8.06
CA GLN A 169 -8.35 0.88 -9.51
C GLN A 169 -9.78 1.16 -9.96
N LYS A 170 -10.78 0.79 -9.17
CA LYS A 170 -12.18 1.08 -9.44
C LYS A 170 -12.48 2.57 -9.28
N ILE A 171 -11.93 3.22 -8.26
CA ILE A 171 -12.04 4.67 -8.05
C ILE A 171 -11.30 5.45 -9.14
N ILE A 172 -10.09 5.03 -9.52
CA ILE A 172 -9.29 5.61 -10.61
C ILE A 172 -9.97 5.36 -11.96
N GLY A 173 -10.50 4.17 -12.22
CA GLY A 173 -11.23 3.84 -13.44
C GLY A 173 -12.55 4.61 -13.54
N SER A 174 -13.33 4.69 -12.45
CA SER A 174 -14.59 5.44 -12.42
C SER A 174 -14.36 6.94 -12.56
N SER A 175 -13.29 7.48 -11.96
CA SER A 175 -12.93 8.89 -12.11
C SER A 175 -12.40 9.20 -13.51
N ALA A 176 -11.56 8.33 -14.09
CA ALA A 176 -11.12 8.47 -15.48
C ALA A 176 -12.30 8.43 -16.46
N GLN A 177 -13.27 7.54 -16.24
CA GLN A 177 -14.51 7.49 -17.03
C GLN A 177 -15.39 8.72 -16.81
N ALA A 178 -15.53 9.20 -15.56
CA ALA A 178 -16.31 10.39 -15.24
C ALA A 178 -15.73 11.67 -15.87
N VAL A 179 -14.40 11.84 -15.83
CA VAL A 179 -13.70 12.96 -16.51
C VAL A 179 -13.85 12.85 -18.02
N LYS A 180 -13.74 11.64 -18.59
CA LYS A 180 -13.94 11.42 -20.03
C LYS A 180 -15.38 11.74 -20.47
N SER A 181 -16.39 11.31 -19.72
CA SER A 181 -17.77 11.66 -20.04
C SER A 181 -18.03 13.16 -19.88
N ALA A 182 -17.47 13.80 -18.85
CA ALA A 182 -17.63 15.24 -18.65
C ALA A 182 -16.96 16.05 -19.77
N SER A 183 -15.77 15.64 -20.23
CA SER A 183 -15.08 16.29 -21.34
C SER A 183 -15.77 16.03 -22.69
N GLU A 184 -16.31 14.83 -22.92
CA GLU A 184 -17.13 14.53 -24.09
C GLU A 184 -18.43 15.37 -24.09
N HIS A 185 -19.09 15.51 -22.94
CA HIS A 185 -20.27 16.35 -22.79
C HIS A 185 -19.95 17.84 -23.00
N ALA A 186 -18.85 18.33 -22.44
CA ALA A 186 -18.40 19.71 -22.67
C ALA A 186 -18.04 19.94 -24.15
N THR A 187 -17.38 18.98 -24.79
CA THR A 187 -17.02 19.06 -26.21
C THR A 187 -18.25 19.01 -27.11
N ARG A 188 -19.25 18.18 -26.78
CA ARG A 188 -20.53 18.11 -27.52
C ARG A 188 -21.34 19.39 -27.32
N ALA A 189 -21.49 19.86 -26.08
CA ALA A 189 -22.17 21.12 -25.80
C ALA A 189 -21.50 22.32 -26.48
N ALA A 190 -20.16 22.34 -26.51
CA ALA A 190 -19.40 23.35 -27.25
C ALA A 190 -19.64 23.25 -28.77
N LYS A 191 -19.61 22.04 -29.35
CA LYS A 191 -19.90 21.83 -30.78
C LYS A 191 -21.33 22.20 -31.14
N GLU A 192 -22.30 21.80 -30.33
CA GLU A 192 -23.72 22.13 -30.50
C GLU A 192 -23.93 23.64 -30.38
N GLY A 193 -23.33 24.29 -29.39
CA GLY A 193 -23.35 25.74 -29.25
C GLY A 193 -22.73 26.45 -30.44
N VAL A 194 -21.57 25.99 -30.92
CA VAL A 194 -20.94 26.51 -32.15
C VAL A 194 -21.83 26.29 -33.38
N SER A 195 -22.48 25.13 -33.50
CA SER A 195 -23.42 24.85 -34.60
C SER A 195 -24.67 25.71 -34.53
N GLN A 196 -25.22 25.93 -33.33
CA GLN A 196 -26.37 26.82 -33.10
C GLN A 196 -26.02 28.27 -33.43
N LEU A 197 -24.84 28.73 -33.00
CA LEU A 197 -24.32 30.05 -33.34
C LEU A 197 -24.07 30.18 -34.85
N LYS A 198 -23.56 29.14 -35.52
CA LYS A 198 -23.38 29.11 -36.98
C LYS A 198 -24.70 29.10 -37.75
N GLN A 199 -25.77 28.57 -37.16
CA GLN A 199 -27.11 28.55 -37.74
C GLN A 199 -27.86 29.88 -37.49
N GLN A 200 -27.62 30.52 -36.34
CA GLN A 200 -28.17 31.83 -35.98
C GLN A 200 -27.44 32.99 -36.67
N TYR A 201 -26.14 32.85 -36.91
CA TYR A 201 -25.29 33.77 -37.66
C TYR A 201 -24.66 33.01 -38.82
N GLY A 202 -25.37 32.96 -39.96
CA GLY A 202 -24.87 32.33 -41.19
C GLY A 202 -23.46 32.82 -41.57
N ASP A 203 -22.67 31.89 -42.12
CA ASP A 203 -21.23 31.96 -42.42
C ASP A 203 -20.75 33.38 -42.80
N LYS A 204 -20.18 34.10 -41.83
CA LYS A 204 -19.35 35.28 -42.06
C LYS A 204 -17.89 34.90 -41.81
N PRO A 205 -16.95 35.39 -42.63
CA PRO A 205 -15.60 34.87 -42.65
C PRO A 205 -14.82 35.24 -41.39
N ASN A 206 -14.16 34.21 -40.86
CA ASN A 206 -12.87 34.18 -40.16
C ASN A 206 -12.49 35.40 -39.29
N VAL A 207 -12.52 35.20 -37.97
CA VAL A 207 -11.65 35.92 -37.03
C VAL A 207 -10.79 34.88 -36.32
N VAL A 208 -9.87 34.27 -37.06
CA VAL A 208 -8.63 33.79 -36.46
C VAL A 208 -7.74 35.02 -36.39
N ASP A 209 -7.54 35.58 -35.20
CA ASP A 209 -6.22 35.87 -34.64
C ASP A 209 -6.36 36.68 -33.34
N THR A 210 -6.25 36.01 -32.19
CA THR A 210 -5.80 36.67 -30.95
C THR A 210 -4.99 35.67 -30.14
N THR A 211 -4.15 34.90 -30.83
CA THR A 211 -3.16 34.04 -30.18
C THR A 211 -1.76 34.34 -30.67
N GLN A 212 -1.57 35.09 -31.78
CA GLN A 212 -0.26 35.62 -32.15
C GLN A 212 0.18 36.84 -31.31
N ASP A 213 -0.75 37.61 -30.70
CA ASP A 213 -0.39 38.82 -29.92
C ASP A 213 0.18 38.55 -28.51
N VAL A 214 0.09 37.33 -27.97
CA VAL A 214 0.61 37.01 -26.62
C VAL A 214 2.02 36.40 -26.68
N ILE A 215 2.47 35.92 -27.85
CA ILE A 215 3.78 35.27 -28.00
C ILE A 215 4.83 36.26 -28.56
N ALA A 216 4.42 37.32 -29.26
CA ALA A 216 5.32 38.31 -29.84
C ALA A 216 5.91 39.35 -28.86
N GLN A 217 5.47 39.41 -27.58
CA GLN A 217 5.97 40.38 -26.60
C GLN A 217 7.08 39.86 -25.66
N ASN A 218 7.46 38.58 -25.74
CA ASN A 218 8.50 38.01 -24.86
C ASN A 218 9.81 37.64 -25.57
N GLU A 219 9.94 37.89 -26.87
CA GLU A 219 11.15 37.54 -27.64
C GLU A 219 12.03 38.75 -28.03
N GLU A 220 11.67 39.98 -27.64
CA GLU A 220 12.43 41.21 -27.99
C GLU A 220 13.24 41.81 -26.82
N SER A 221 13.66 40.98 -25.85
CA SER A 221 14.52 41.42 -24.75
C SER A 221 15.53 40.36 -24.33
N GLN A 222 16.29 39.78 -25.28
CA GLN A 222 17.57 39.11 -24.98
C GLN A 222 18.36 38.75 -26.25
N ASP A 223 18.82 39.73 -27.01
CA ASP A 223 20.12 39.62 -27.71
C ASP A 223 20.72 40.99 -28.00
N THR A 224 21.71 41.39 -27.19
CA THR A 224 22.85 42.15 -27.69
C THR A 224 24.08 41.74 -26.88
N GLY A 225 25.00 41.00 -27.51
CA GLY A 225 26.41 40.99 -27.08
C GLY A 225 27.17 39.67 -27.12
N GLN A 226 27.28 39.06 -28.31
CA GLN A 226 28.45 38.26 -28.72
C GLN A 226 29.79 39.05 -28.60
N PRO A 227 30.99 38.50 -28.92
CA PRO A 227 31.43 37.10 -29.06
C PRO A 227 32.78 36.86 -28.31
N ASN A 228 33.34 35.65 -28.23
CA ASN A 228 34.46 35.16 -29.09
C ASN A 228 35.29 34.22 -28.16
N GLY A 229 35.85 33.06 -28.49
CA GLY A 229 36.01 32.27 -29.69
C GLY A 229 36.75 31.00 -29.27
N SER A 230 36.42 29.86 -29.88
CA SER A 230 37.18 28.58 -29.78
C SER A 230 38.54 28.72 -30.50
N PRO A 231 39.34 27.65 -30.74
CA PRO A 231 39.71 26.48 -29.94
C PRO A 231 41.26 26.32 -29.82
N GLN A 232 41.76 25.80 -28.71
CA GLN A 232 42.93 24.91 -28.58
C GLN A 232 43.06 24.43 -27.13
#